data_AF-A0A562UQ03-F1
#
_entry.id   AF-A0A562UQ03-F1
#
_cell.length_a   1.000
_cell.length_b   1.000
_cell.length_c   1.000
_cell.angle_alpha   90.00
_cell.angle_beta   90.00
_cell.angle_gamma   90.00
#
_symmetry.space_group_name_H-M   'P 1'
#
loop_
_entity.id
_entity.type
_entity.pdbx_description
1 polymer ?
#
loop_
_entity_poly.entity_id
_entity_poly.type
_entity_poly.pdbx_seq_one_letter_code
_entity_poly.pdbx_strand_id
1 'polypeptide(L)' 'MRIVHRLGDLLLDRVLIGVPASAGCPTETYTDWDCYYGRMRKRTCTVMGNCTTSCGSWTQTPLAC' A
#
# COMPACT_ATOMS: atom_id res chain seq x y z
N MET A 1 -10.51 12.81 -40.91
CA MET A 1 -10.90 11.98 -39.75
C MET A 1 -10.09 12.34 -38.48
N ARG A 2 -10.00 13.63 -38.13
CA ARG A 2 -9.11 14.10 -37.02
C ARG A 2 -9.88 14.79 -35.88
N ILE A 3 -11.12 15.20 -36.15
CA ILE A 3 -12.00 15.91 -35.21
C ILE A 3 -12.70 14.93 -34.24
N VAL A 4 -13.03 13.73 -34.72
CA VAL A 4 -13.73 12.70 -33.92
C VAL A 4 -12.84 12.16 -32.80
N HIS A 5 -11.53 12.00 -33.06
CA HIS A 5 -10.55 11.63 -32.03
C HIS A 5 -10.46 12.68 -30.90
N ARG A 6 -10.39 13.98 -31.24
CA ARG A 6 -10.33 15.05 -30.23
C ARG A 6 -11.58 15.13 -29.35
N LEU A 7 -12.76 14.90 -29.93
CA LEU A 7 -14.01 14.85 -29.18
C LEU A 7 -14.08 13.61 -28.27
N GLY A 8 -13.58 12.47 -28.75
CA GLY A 8 -13.46 11.25 -27.94
C GLY A 8 -12.55 11.43 -26.72
N ASP A 9 -11.36 12.02 -26.92
CA ASP A 9 -10.41 12.31 -25.84
C ASP A 9 -10.99 13.30 -24.81
N LEU A 10 -11.63 14.38 -25.25
CA LEU A 10 -12.24 15.38 -24.35
C LEU A 10 -13.42 14.82 -23.54
N LEU A 11 -14.16 13.87 -24.10
CA LEU A 11 -15.24 13.19 -23.38
C LEU A 11 -14.68 12.12 -22.42
N LEU A 12 -13.63 11.41 -22.81
CA LEU A 12 -12.93 10.47 -21.91
C LEU A 12 -12.36 11.19 -20.70
N ASP A 13 -11.67 12.31 -20.90
CA ASP A 13 -11.07 13.13 -19.84
C ASP A 13 -12.11 13.66 -18.85
N ARG A 14 -13.32 13.95 -19.33
CA ARG A 14 -14.43 14.46 -18.51
C ARG A 14 -15.20 13.36 -17.77
N VAL A 15 -15.18 12.13 -18.28
CA VAL A 15 -15.85 10.94 -17.68
C VAL A 15 -14.92 10.19 -16.74
N LEU A 16 -13.63 10.12 -17.07
CA LEU A 16 -12.56 9.66 -16.19
C LEU A 16 -12.26 10.77 -15.18
N ILE A 17 -13.19 10.95 -14.23
CA ILE A 17 -12.84 11.53 -12.93
C ILE A 17 -11.56 10.81 -12.52
N GLY A 18 -10.47 11.55 -12.31
CA GLY A 18 -9.16 11.00 -11.99
C GLY A 18 -9.21 10.22 -10.68
N VAL A 19 -9.75 9.00 -10.74
CA VAL A 19 -9.71 8.05 -9.65
C VAL A 19 -8.24 7.67 -9.60
N PRO A 20 -7.54 7.96 -8.49
CA PRO A 20 -6.16 7.51 -8.36
C PRO A 20 -6.18 6.01 -8.61
N ALA A 21 -5.47 5.57 -9.64
CA ALA A 21 -5.31 4.16 -9.92
C ALA A 21 -4.78 3.55 -8.62
N SER A 22 -5.62 2.77 -7.92
CA SER A 22 -5.17 2.08 -6.72
C SER A 22 -4.06 1.16 -7.23
N ALA A 23 -2.82 1.47 -6.86
CA ALA A 23 -1.73 0.54 -7.08
C ALA A 23 -2.20 -0.77 -6.42
N GLY A 24 -2.52 -1.76 -7.23
CA GLY A 24 -3.28 -2.94 -6.82
C GLY A 24 -2.43 -3.87 -5.97
N CYS A 25 -1.99 -3.38 -4.81
CA CYS A 25 -1.25 -4.17 -3.86
C CYS A 25 -2.20 -5.19 -3.22
N PRO A 26 -1.76 -6.44 -3.05
CA PRO A 26 -2.51 -7.40 -2.25
C PRO A 26 -2.64 -6.85 -0.83
N THR A 27 -3.84 -6.97 -0.25
CA THR A 27 -4.01 -6.67 1.18
C THR A 27 -3.45 -7.85 1.96
N GLU A 28 -2.27 -7.66 2.55
CA GLU A 28 -1.57 -8.71 3.28
C GLU A 28 -1.18 -8.24 4.67
N THR A 29 -1.20 -9.16 5.64
CA THR A 29 -0.76 -8.90 7.01
C THR A 29 0.41 -9.81 7.31
N TYR A 30 1.51 -9.21 7.77
CA TYR A 30 2.74 -9.91 8.10
C TYR A 30 3.24 -9.50 9.49
N THR A 31 4.06 -10.36 10.08
CA THR A 31 4.78 -10.05 11.33
C THR A 31 6.20 -9.65 10.99
N ASP A 32 6.56 -8.45 11.38
CA ASP A 32 7.91 -7.91 11.24
C ASP A 32 8.70 -8.19 12.52
N TRP A 33 9.93 -8.66 12.36
CA TRP A 33 10.80 -9.07 13.46
C TRP A 33 12.10 -8.28 13.41
N ASP A 34 12.56 -7.83 14.56
CA ASP A 34 13.75 -6.99 14.67
C ASP A 34 14.53 -7.30 15.95
N CYS A 35 15.84 -7.07 15.91
CA CYS A 35 16.69 -7.23 17.08
C CYS A 35 17.00 -5.88 17.73
N TYR A 36 16.61 -5.73 19.00
CA TYR A 36 16.80 -4.49 19.74
C TYR A 36 17.44 -4.75 21.11
N TYR A 37 18.68 -4.29 21.28
CA TYR A 37 19.50 -4.53 22.49
C TYR A 37 19.58 -6.01 22.91
N GLY A 38 19.81 -6.91 21.94
CA GLY A 38 19.95 -8.34 22.20
C GLY A 38 18.63 -9.06 22.55
N ARG A 39 17.49 -8.38 22.35
CA ARG A 39 16.15 -8.95 22.51
C ARG A 39 15.39 -8.85 21.21
N MET A 40 14.79 -9.96 20.82
CA MET A 40 13.94 -10.00 19.64
C MET A 40 12.64 -9.26 19.97
N ARG A 41 12.22 -8.36 19.08
CA ARG A 41 10.93 -7.67 19.14
C ARG A 41 10.15 -7.95 17.87
N LYS A 42 8.83 -7.90 17.96
CA LYS A 42 7.94 -8.08 16.81
C LYS A 42 6.88 -6.99 16.75
N ARG A 43 6.37 -6.73 15.55
CA ARG A 43 5.18 -5.92 15.31
C ARG A 43 4.37 -6.51 14.17
N THR A 44 3.08 -6.22 14.16
CA THR A 44 2.21 -6.61 13.04
C THR A 44 2.09 -5.45 12.07
N CYS A 45 2.25 -5.73 10.77
CA CYS A 45 2.09 -4.77 9.70
C CYS A 45 1.07 -5.27 8.69
N THR A 46 0.31 -4.34 8.11
CA THR A 46 -0.69 -4.60 7.08
C THR A 46 -0.43 -3.69 5.90
N VAL A 47 -0.28 -4.30 4.72
CA VAL A 47 -0.29 -3.59 3.44
C VAL A 47 -1.75 -3.43 3.02
N MET A 48 -2.17 -2.22 2.73
CA MET A 48 -3.51 -1.91 2.24
C MET A 48 -3.53 -1.90 0.70
N GLY A 49 -4.73 -2.04 0.11
CA GLY A 49 -4.92 -2.06 -1.34
C GLY A 49 -4.53 -0.78 -2.10
N ASN A 50 -4.07 0.26 -1.39
CA ASN A 50 -3.45 1.47 -1.93
C ASN A 50 -1.92 1.47 -1.77
N CYS A 51 -1.31 0.31 -1.49
CA CYS A 51 0.12 0.12 -1.22
C CYS A 51 0.66 0.89 -0.01
N THR A 52 -0.21 1.35 0.90
CA THR A 52 0.25 1.93 2.17
C THR A 52 0.45 0.83 3.20
N THR A 53 1.58 0.85 3.89
CA THR A 53 1.88 -0.08 4.98
C THR A 53 1.58 0.60 6.30
N SER A 54 0.71 0.00 7.10
CA SER A 54 0.45 0.41 8.48
C SER A 54 0.99 -0.64 9.43
N CYS A 55 1.73 -0.22 10.45
CA CYS A 55 2.31 -1.11 11.45
C CYS A 55 1.86 -0.72 12.85
N GLY A 56 1.60 -1.73 13.68
CA GLY A 56 1.39 -1.56 15.11
C GLY A 56 2.69 -1.27 15.87
N SER A 57 2.55 -1.13 17.19
CA SER A 57 3.68 -0.94 18.10
C SER A 57 4.58 -2.17 18.19
N TRP A 58 5.85 -1.93 18.52
CA TRP A 58 6.78 -3.00 18.85
C TRP A 58 6.44 -3.66 20.18
N THR A 59 6.42 -4.98 20.20
CA THR A 59 6.28 -5.80 21.39
C THR A 59 7.56 -6.61 21.59
N GLN A 60 8.20 -6.47 22.75
CA GLN A 60 9.36 -7.28 23.09
C GLN A 60 8.96 -8.76 23.27
N THR A 61 9.83 -9.65 22.83
CA THR A 61 9.68 -11.09 23.03
C THR A 61 10.77 -11.58 24.00
N PRO A 62 10.56 -12.72 24.67
CA PRO A 62 11.57 -13.27 25.59
C PRO A 62 12.79 -13.83 24.84
N LEU A 63 12.73 -13.98 23.52
CA LEU A 63 13.77 -14.56 22.69
C LEU A 63 14.97 -13.61 22.58
N ALA A 64 16.15 -14.20 22.64
CA ALA A 64 17.39 -13.49 22.32
C ALA A 64 17.58 -13.42 20.80
N CYS A 65 18.28 -12.37 20.41
CA CYS A 65 18.91 -12.15 19.12
C CYS A 65 20.28 -11.54 19.42
#